data_AF-A0AAU3XDP2-F1
#
_entry.id   AF-A0AAU3XDP2-F1
#
_cell.length_a   1.000
_cell.length_b   1.000
_cell.length_c   1.000
_cell.angle_alpha   90.00
_cell.angle_beta   90.00
_cell.angle_gamma   90.00
#
_symmetry.space_group_name_H-M   'P 1'
#
loop_
_entity.id
_entity.type
_entity.pdbx_description
1 polymer ?
#
loop_
_entity_poly.entity_id
_entity_poly.type
_entity_poly.pdbx_seq_one_letter_code
_entity_poly.pdbx_strand_id
1 'polypeptide(L)'
;MCEYCGCQSLASIDELTREHDEVVRLISHLRPAHQAGDVARMAQVAREIRAVLGPHTQVEEHGLFPAMARDFPGQIASLEAEHRRVEAVLVEAADGVTPSDPAWPDRLVAAMAMLRDHILKEQDGVFPAALASLGTEDWEAVEAERLRACGPRQGRVEPT
;
A
#
# COMPACT_ATOMS: atom_id res chain seq x y z
N MET A 1 5.07 -33.17 -8.03
CA MET A 1 4.66 -32.39 -6.85
C MET A 1 5.83 -31.51 -6.49
N CYS A 2 5.88 -30.32 -7.08
CA CYS A 2 6.96 -29.37 -6.85
C CYS A 2 6.46 -28.37 -5.79
N GLU A 3 7.33 -28.04 -4.86
CA GLU A 3 7.13 -27.14 -3.72
C GLU A 3 6.85 -25.70 -4.19
N TYR A 4 5.62 -25.45 -4.62
CA TYR A 4 5.20 -24.14 -5.14
C TYR A 4 4.86 -23.13 -4.04
N CYS A 5 4.64 -23.60 -2.80
CA CYS A 5 4.15 -22.75 -1.70
C CYS A 5 5.15 -21.68 -1.26
N GLY A 6 6.45 -22.00 -1.20
CA GLY A 6 7.48 -21.03 -0.85
C GLY A 6 7.71 -19.97 -1.93
N CYS A 7 7.56 -20.36 -3.21
CA CYS A 7 7.68 -19.41 -4.32
C CYS A 7 6.52 -18.42 -4.37
N GLN A 8 5.32 -18.86 -4.02
CA GLN A 8 4.12 -18.01 -3.98
C GLN A 8 4.21 -16.97 -2.87
N SER A 9 4.53 -17.37 -1.64
CA SER A 9 4.64 -16.43 -0.50
C SER A 9 5.71 -15.37 -0.73
N LEU A 10 6.87 -15.78 -1.27
CA LEU A 10 7.94 -14.84 -1.63
C LEU A 10 7.52 -13.88 -2.74
N ALA A 11 6.74 -14.33 -3.73
CA ALA A 11 6.24 -13.46 -4.79
C ALA A 11 5.26 -12.41 -4.26
N SER A 12 4.29 -12.80 -3.41
CA SER A 12 3.32 -11.87 -2.83
C SER A 12 4.01 -10.79 -2.00
N ILE A 13 4.98 -11.18 -1.15
CA ILE A 13 5.75 -10.24 -0.32
C ILE A 13 6.67 -9.33 -1.17
N ASP A 14 7.35 -9.87 -2.19
CA ASP A 14 8.19 -9.08 -3.11
C ASP A 14 7.35 -8.02 -3.82
N GLU A 15 6.17 -8.36 -4.30
CA GLU A 15 5.27 -7.41 -4.96
C GLU A 15 4.75 -6.32 -3.99
N LEU A 16 4.31 -6.67 -2.77
CA LEU A 16 3.91 -5.67 -1.75
C LEU A 16 5.09 -4.74 -1.40
N THR A 17 6.30 -5.30 -1.30
CA THR A 17 7.53 -4.53 -1.04
C THR A 17 7.85 -3.56 -2.17
N ARG A 18 7.66 -3.98 -3.44
CA ARG A 18 7.85 -3.08 -4.59
C ARG A 18 6.83 -1.94 -4.63
N GLU A 19 5.59 -2.21 -4.23
CA GLU A 19 4.55 -1.17 -4.10
C GLU A 19 4.94 -0.15 -3.02
N HIS A 20 5.49 -0.61 -1.88
CA HIS A 20 6.06 0.27 -0.86
C HIS A 20 7.24 1.10 -1.37
N ASP A 21 8.18 0.51 -2.09
CA ASP A 21 9.33 1.24 -2.65
C ASP A 21 8.87 2.34 -3.61
N GLU A 22 7.85 2.06 -4.42
CA GLU A 22 7.25 3.04 -5.32
C GLU A 22 6.57 4.18 -4.54
N VAL A 23 5.83 3.87 -3.48
CA VAL A 23 5.24 4.89 -2.59
C VAL A 23 6.32 5.75 -1.95
N VAL A 24 7.41 5.17 -1.42
CA VAL A 24 8.53 5.92 -0.84
C VAL A 24 9.19 6.83 -1.89
N ARG A 25 9.37 6.33 -3.11
CA ARG A 25 9.87 7.13 -4.24
C ARG A 25 8.93 8.29 -4.54
N LEU A 26 7.63 8.09 -4.55
CA LEU A 26 6.63 9.15 -4.78
C LEU A 26 6.65 10.20 -3.67
N ILE A 27 6.72 9.78 -2.40
CA ILE A 27 6.81 10.67 -1.23
C ILE A 27 8.01 11.61 -1.34
N SER A 28 9.13 11.17 -1.94
CA SER A 28 10.32 12.01 -2.13
C SER A 28 10.05 13.30 -2.93
N HIS A 29 9.02 13.31 -3.79
CA HIS A 29 8.62 14.49 -4.58
C HIS A 29 7.79 15.51 -3.79
N LEU A 30 7.26 15.16 -2.61
CA LEU A 30 6.39 16.05 -1.84
C LEU A 30 7.16 17.16 -1.13
N ARG A 31 8.34 16.87 -0.59
CA ARG A 31 9.16 17.86 0.13
C ARG A 31 9.54 19.07 -0.75
N PRO A 32 10.09 18.91 -1.97
CA PRO A 32 10.39 20.05 -2.81
C PRO A 32 9.13 20.81 -3.26
N ALA A 33 8.02 20.10 -3.55
CA ALA A 33 6.76 20.74 -3.91
C ALA A 33 6.18 21.59 -2.77
N HIS A 34 6.22 21.06 -1.53
CA HIS A 34 5.81 21.78 -0.32
C HIS A 34 6.65 23.04 -0.08
N GLN A 35 7.98 22.93 -0.20
CA GLN A 35 8.89 24.08 -0.06
C GLN A 35 8.65 25.17 -1.11
N ALA A 36 8.22 24.78 -2.31
CA ALA A 36 7.88 25.71 -3.39
C ALA A 36 6.44 26.27 -3.29
N GLY A 37 5.62 25.78 -2.35
CA GLY A 37 4.19 26.11 -2.27
C GLY A 37 3.36 25.58 -3.46
N ASP A 38 3.86 24.56 -4.17
CA ASP A 38 3.21 24.00 -5.36
C ASP A 38 2.15 22.96 -4.96
N VAL A 39 0.99 23.46 -4.52
CA VAL A 39 -0.15 22.64 -4.07
C VAL A 39 -0.68 21.76 -5.22
N ALA A 40 -0.62 22.24 -6.46
CA ALA A 40 -1.06 21.46 -7.62
C ALA A 40 -0.17 20.22 -7.84
N ARG A 41 1.16 20.38 -7.73
CA ARG A 41 2.09 19.24 -7.77
C ARG A 41 1.90 18.30 -6.60
N MET A 42 1.67 18.82 -5.38
CA MET A 42 1.37 17.97 -4.22
C MET A 42 0.10 17.14 -4.42
N ALA A 43 -0.96 17.74 -4.96
CA ALA A 43 -2.20 17.05 -5.30
C ALA A 43 -1.99 15.97 -6.37
N GLN A 44 -1.15 16.24 -7.37
CA GLN A 44 -0.76 15.23 -8.36
C GLN A 44 -0.05 14.03 -7.70
N VAL A 45 0.97 14.28 -6.87
CA VAL A 45 1.71 13.20 -6.20
C VAL A 45 0.80 12.41 -5.26
N ALA A 46 -0.11 13.08 -4.54
CA ALA A 46 -1.10 12.41 -3.69
C ALA A 46 -1.98 11.42 -4.49
N ARG A 47 -2.40 11.80 -5.70
CA ARG A 47 -3.15 10.88 -6.58
C ARG A 47 -2.30 9.71 -7.08
N GLU A 48 -1.04 9.96 -7.43
CA GLU A 48 -0.09 8.91 -7.83
C GLU A 48 0.10 7.89 -6.70
N ILE A 49 0.29 8.36 -5.46
CA ILE A 49 0.40 7.51 -4.27
C ILE A 49 -0.88 6.71 -4.04
N ARG A 50 -2.04 7.37 -4.11
CA ARG A 50 -3.34 6.70 -3.93
C ARG A 50 -3.59 5.61 -4.97
N ALA A 51 -3.13 5.80 -6.21
CA ALA A 51 -3.26 4.80 -7.26
C ALA A 51 -2.45 3.53 -6.97
N VAL A 52 -1.33 3.64 -6.26
CA VAL A 52 -0.53 2.50 -5.78
C VAL A 52 -1.16 1.88 -4.55
N LEU A 53 -1.54 2.70 -3.56
CA LEU A 53 -2.06 2.22 -2.28
C LEU A 53 -3.44 1.55 -2.38
N GLY A 54 -4.30 1.95 -3.31
CA GLY A 54 -5.64 1.37 -3.46
C GLY A 54 -5.66 -0.17 -3.60
N PRO A 55 -5.02 -0.74 -4.64
CA PRO A 55 -4.92 -2.20 -4.77
C PRO A 55 -4.05 -2.84 -3.68
N HIS A 56 -3.03 -2.13 -3.19
CA HIS A 56 -2.14 -2.61 -2.14
C HIS A 56 -2.89 -2.90 -0.83
N THR A 57 -3.61 -1.91 -0.29
CA THR A 57 -4.36 -2.07 0.97
C THR A 57 -5.53 -3.05 0.81
N GLN A 58 -6.08 -3.22 -0.39
CA GLN A 58 -7.05 -4.30 -0.65
C GLN A 58 -6.44 -5.68 -0.37
N VAL A 59 -5.24 -5.95 -0.88
CA VAL A 59 -4.54 -7.23 -0.69
C VAL A 59 -4.20 -7.44 0.78
N GLU A 60 -3.76 -6.39 1.46
CA GLU A 60 -3.42 -6.48 2.88
C GLU A 60 -4.65 -6.68 3.75
N GLU A 61 -5.63 -5.78 3.71
CA GLU A 61 -6.79 -5.79 4.62
C GLU A 61 -7.72 -6.98 4.41
N HIS A 62 -7.77 -7.54 3.20
CA HIS A 62 -8.70 -8.64 2.88
C HIS A 62 -7.98 -9.99 2.70
N GLY A 63 -6.66 -9.99 2.52
CA GLY A 63 -5.86 -11.20 2.33
C GLY A 63 -4.93 -11.45 3.52
N LEU A 64 -3.92 -10.59 3.68
CA LEU A 64 -2.82 -10.81 4.61
C LEU A 64 -3.22 -10.58 6.08
N PHE A 65 -3.83 -9.44 6.36
CA PHE A 65 -4.18 -8.98 7.71
C PHE A 65 -5.18 -9.87 8.43
N PRO A 66 -6.22 -10.42 7.79
CA PRO A 66 -7.14 -11.35 8.46
C PRO A 66 -6.42 -12.60 9.01
N ALA A 67 -5.41 -13.10 8.31
CA ALA A 67 -4.61 -14.23 8.78
C ALA A 67 -3.70 -13.81 9.96
N MET A 68 -3.03 -12.66 9.85
CA MET A 68 -2.16 -12.13 10.90
C MET A 68 -2.92 -11.71 12.17
N ALA A 69 -4.15 -11.26 12.04
CA ALA A 69 -5.00 -10.84 13.15
C ALA A 69 -5.39 -11.98 14.09
N ARG A 70 -5.23 -13.24 13.66
CA ARG A 70 -5.46 -14.42 14.52
C ARG A 70 -4.52 -14.40 15.73
N ASP A 71 -3.28 -13.97 15.52
CA ASP A 71 -2.23 -13.94 16.55
C ASP A 71 -1.91 -12.51 17.02
N PHE A 72 -2.12 -11.49 16.18
CA PHE A 72 -1.74 -10.09 16.45
C PHE A 72 -2.88 -9.08 16.23
N PRO A 73 -4.07 -9.28 16.82
CA PRO A 73 -5.25 -8.46 16.50
C PRO A 73 -5.08 -6.97 16.80
N GLY A 74 -4.37 -6.62 17.87
CA GLY A 74 -4.15 -5.23 18.26
C GLY A 74 -3.20 -4.49 17.32
N GLN A 75 -2.15 -5.16 16.84
CA GLN A 75 -1.20 -4.60 15.89
C GLN A 75 -1.87 -4.38 14.53
N ILE A 76 -2.59 -5.38 14.03
CA ILE A 76 -3.31 -5.28 12.75
C ILE A 76 -4.37 -4.17 12.79
N ALA A 77 -5.17 -4.08 13.87
CA ALA A 77 -6.15 -2.99 14.02
C ALA A 77 -5.50 -1.60 14.01
N SER A 78 -4.26 -1.48 14.50
CA SER A 78 -3.49 -0.23 14.46
C SER A 78 -3.04 0.10 13.02
N LEU A 79 -2.59 -0.88 12.25
CA LEU A 79 -2.18 -0.69 10.85
C LEU A 79 -3.37 -0.28 9.97
N GLU A 80 -4.51 -0.96 10.09
CA GLU A 80 -5.74 -0.55 9.39
C GLU A 80 -6.20 0.86 9.77
N ALA A 81 -6.00 1.28 11.03
CA ALA A 81 -6.28 2.64 11.45
C ALA A 81 -5.33 3.66 10.81
N GLU A 82 -4.07 3.27 10.57
CA GLU A 82 -3.08 4.07 9.83
C GLU A 82 -3.48 4.18 8.34
N HIS A 83 -3.87 3.08 7.69
CA HIS A 83 -4.43 3.10 6.33
C HIS A 83 -5.58 4.11 6.19
N ARG A 84 -6.58 4.04 7.07
CA ARG A 84 -7.73 4.96 7.05
C ARG A 84 -7.31 6.43 7.20
N ARG A 85 -6.31 6.71 8.04
CA ARG A 85 -5.80 8.08 8.23
C ARG A 85 -5.08 8.58 6.99
N VAL A 86 -4.29 7.74 6.33
CA VAL A 86 -3.61 8.08 5.08
C VAL A 86 -4.64 8.33 3.97
N GLU A 87 -5.57 7.40 3.75
CA GLU A 87 -6.59 7.51 2.70
C GLU A 87 -7.47 8.76 2.89
N ALA A 88 -7.81 9.11 4.13
CA ALA A 88 -8.60 10.30 4.44
C ALA A 88 -7.96 11.60 3.93
N VAL A 89 -6.62 11.68 3.89
CA VAL A 89 -5.91 12.87 3.38
C VAL A 89 -5.73 12.80 1.86
N LEU A 90 -5.50 11.60 1.31
CA LEU A 90 -5.29 11.39 -0.12
C LEU A 90 -6.58 11.62 -0.93
N VAL A 91 -7.74 11.22 -0.41
CA VAL A 91 -9.03 11.37 -1.10
C VAL A 91 -9.42 12.83 -1.33
N GLU A 92 -8.92 13.76 -0.52
CA GLU A 92 -9.17 15.19 -0.71
C GLU A 92 -8.61 15.72 -2.04
N ALA A 93 -7.56 15.09 -2.58
CA ALA A 93 -6.96 15.42 -3.87
C ALA A 93 -7.42 14.50 -5.02
N ALA A 94 -8.41 13.64 -4.79
CA ALA A 94 -8.93 12.70 -5.78
C ALA A 94 -9.57 13.42 -6.99
N ASP A 95 -9.81 12.68 -8.07
CA ASP A 95 -10.59 13.13 -9.24
C ASP A 95 -10.06 14.42 -9.89
N GLY A 96 -8.76 14.67 -9.80
CA GLY A 96 -8.10 15.84 -10.38
C GLY A 96 -8.27 17.13 -9.58
N VAL A 97 -8.89 17.06 -8.39
CA VAL A 97 -9.07 18.22 -7.51
C VAL A 97 -7.74 18.64 -6.89
N THR A 98 -7.54 19.94 -6.78
CA THR A 98 -6.50 20.54 -5.92
C THR A 98 -7.19 21.10 -4.68
N PRO A 99 -6.89 20.59 -3.48
CA PRO A 99 -7.54 21.05 -2.25
C PRO A 99 -7.35 22.55 -2.02
N SER A 100 -8.44 23.22 -1.63
CA SER A 100 -8.46 24.65 -1.33
C SER A 100 -8.18 24.97 0.15
N ASP A 101 -8.20 23.96 1.02
CA ASP A 101 -7.84 24.10 2.43
C ASP A 101 -6.34 24.41 2.56
N PRO A 102 -5.95 25.58 3.11
CA PRO A 102 -4.55 25.95 3.26
C PRO A 102 -3.79 25.04 4.25
N ALA A 103 -4.48 24.28 5.10
CA ALA A 103 -3.84 23.32 6.00
C ALA A 103 -3.60 21.95 5.35
N TRP A 104 -4.19 21.66 4.18
CA TRP A 104 -4.05 20.37 3.51
C TRP A 104 -2.59 19.99 3.18
N PRO A 105 -1.72 20.89 2.66
CA PRO A 105 -0.34 20.55 2.38
C PRO A 105 0.42 19.99 3.60
N ASP A 106 0.24 20.60 4.78
CA ASP A 106 0.90 20.16 6.01
C ASP A 106 0.33 18.82 6.51
N ARG A 107 -0.99 18.63 6.38
CA ARG A 107 -1.64 17.33 6.69
C ARG A 107 -1.14 16.22 5.77
N LEU A 108 -0.95 16.50 4.48
CA LEU A 108 -0.37 15.54 3.54
C LEU A 108 1.05 15.16 3.95
N VAL A 109 1.92 16.13 4.24
CA VAL A 109 3.30 15.85 4.67
C VAL A 109 3.32 15.01 5.96
N ALA A 110 2.45 15.31 6.93
CA ALA A 110 2.33 14.55 8.16
C ALA A 110 1.84 13.11 7.92
N ALA A 111 0.82 12.92 7.07
CA ALA A 111 0.32 11.60 6.71
C ALA A 111 1.38 10.75 6.01
N MET A 112 2.19 11.35 5.14
CA MET A 112 3.27 10.65 4.43
C MET A 112 4.47 10.32 5.33
N ALA A 113 4.73 11.12 6.37
CA ALA A 113 5.69 10.76 7.40
C ALA A 113 5.23 9.52 8.18
N MET A 114 3.97 9.48 8.59
CA MET A 114 3.37 8.31 9.24
C MET A 114 3.35 7.09 8.33
N LEU A 115 3.05 7.25 7.04
CA LEU A 115 3.08 6.17 6.06
C LEU A 115 4.49 5.55 5.92
N ARG A 116 5.56 6.35 6.00
CA ARG A 116 6.93 5.79 5.99
C ARG A 116 7.21 4.91 7.20
N ASP A 117 6.75 5.32 8.39
CA ASP A 117 6.90 4.51 9.60
C ASP A 117 6.03 3.26 9.55
N HIS A 118 4.85 3.38 8.96
CA HIS A 118 3.93 2.27 8.70
C HIS A 118 4.55 1.20 7.79
N ILE A 119 5.10 1.60 6.64
CA ILE A 119 5.83 0.71 5.71
C ILE A 119 6.94 -0.06 6.43
N LEU A 120 7.68 0.57 7.34
CA LEU A 120 8.72 -0.09 8.12
C LEU A 120 8.16 -1.15 9.08
N LYS A 121 7.02 -0.89 9.75
CA LYS A 121 6.37 -1.88 10.62
C LYS A 121 5.97 -3.13 9.86
N GLU A 122 5.57 -2.98 8.60
CA GLU A 122 5.17 -4.09 7.76
C GLU A 122 6.37 -4.85 7.20
N GLN A 123 7.31 -4.16 6.55
CA GLN A 123 8.47 -4.81 5.94
C GLN A 123 9.40 -5.46 6.96
N ASP A 124 9.61 -4.85 8.13
CA ASP A 124 10.51 -5.39 9.17
C ASP A 124 9.77 -6.23 10.23
N GLY A 125 8.44 -6.22 10.23
CA GLY A 125 7.61 -6.86 11.25
C GLY A 125 6.60 -7.83 10.67
N VAL A 126 5.56 -7.31 10.01
CA VAL A 126 4.43 -8.11 9.52
C VAL A 126 4.87 -9.12 8.46
N PHE A 127 5.64 -8.71 7.44
CA PHE A 127 6.01 -9.58 6.32
C PHE A 127 6.91 -10.75 6.75
N PRO A 128 7.97 -10.54 7.56
CA PRO A 128 8.77 -11.66 8.09
C PRO A 128 7.95 -12.58 8.99
N ALA A 129 7.06 -12.03 9.82
CA ALA A 129 6.17 -12.83 10.66
C ALA A 129 5.22 -13.68 9.81
N ALA A 130 4.63 -13.11 8.76
CA ALA A 130 3.74 -13.81 7.85
C ALA A 130 4.46 -14.96 7.12
N LEU A 131 5.67 -14.72 6.61
CA LEU A 131 6.50 -15.74 5.97
C LEU A 131 6.83 -16.90 6.92
N ALA A 132 6.93 -16.63 8.23
CA ALA A 132 7.25 -17.64 9.23
C ALA A 132 6.02 -18.41 9.75
N SER A 133 4.82 -17.81 9.75
CA SER A 133 3.64 -18.36 10.41
C SER A 133 2.52 -18.82 9.48
N LEU A 134 2.37 -18.22 8.30
CA LEU A 134 1.21 -18.46 7.43
C LEU A 134 1.33 -19.75 6.62
N GLY A 135 0.22 -20.47 6.53
CA GLY A 135 0.09 -21.69 5.74
C GLY A 135 -0.34 -21.44 4.30
N THR A 136 -0.38 -22.50 3.50
CA THR A 136 -0.76 -22.44 2.07
C THR A 136 -2.12 -21.77 1.84
N GLU A 137 -3.14 -22.12 2.63
CA GLU A 137 -4.50 -21.57 2.46
C GLU A 137 -4.55 -20.05 2.70
N ASP A 138 -3.72 -19.53 3.62
CA ASP A 138 -3.64 -18.10 3.87
C ASP A 138 -3.00 -17.38 2.67
N TRP A 139 -1.94 -17.93 2.08
CA TRP A 139 -1.31 -17.37 0.88
C TRP A 139 -2.20 -17.47 -0.37
N GLU A 140 -3.02 -18.50 -0.48
CA GLU A 140 -4.04 -18.60 -1.53
C GLU A 140 -5.10 -17.50 -1.40
N ALA A 141 -5.49 -17.13 -0.18
CA ALA A 141 -6.41 -16.01 0.07
C ALA A 141 -5.77 -14.66 -0.33
N VAL A 142 -4.50 -14.44 -0.01
CA VAL A 142 -3.74 -13.24 -0.44
C VAL A 142 -3.73 -13.12 -1.97
N GLU A 143 -3.40 -14.21 -2.67
CA GLU A 143 -3.39 -14.21 -4.14
C GLU A 143 -4.79 -14.00 -4.74
N ALA A 144 -5.84 -14.54 -4.12
CA ALA A 144 -7.20 -14.31 -4.56
C ALA A 144 -7.57 -12.81 -4.48
N GLU A 145 -7.15 -12.11 -3.43
CA GLU A 145 -7.36 -10.66 -3.32
C GLU A 145 -6.50 -9.88 -4.32
N ARG A 146 -5.26 -10.29 -4.58
CA ARG A 146 -4.42 -9.70 -5.64
C ARG A 146 -5.11 -9.76 -7.00
N LEU A 147 -5.69 -10.91 -7.35
CA LEU A 147 -6.42 -11.08 -8.60
C LEU A 147 -7.66 -10.18 -8.70
N ARG A 148 -8.32 -9.90 -7.57
CA ARG A 148 -9.45 -8.96 -7.52
C ARG A 148 -8.98 -7.51 -7.65
N ALA A 149 -7.93 -7.15 -6.93
CA ALA A 149 -7.37 -5.80 -6.89
C ALA A 149 -6.81 -5.36 -8.26
N CYS A 150 -6.15 -6.25 -9.00
CA CYS A 150 -5.63 -5.95 -10.34
C CYS A 150 -6.70 -5.97 -11.46
N GLY A 151 -7.91 -6.45 -11.18
CA GLY A 151 -8.89 -6.80 -12.23
C GLY A 151 -8.33 -7.84 -13.23
N PRO A 152 -9.10 -8.26 -14.25
CA PRO A 152 -8.54 -9.04 -15.33
C PRO A 152 -7.48 -8.21 -16.06
N ARG A 153 -6.20 -8.55 -15.85
CA ARG A 153 -5.08 -8.04 -16.65
C ARG A 153 -5.48 -8.15 -18.13
N GLN A 154 -5.62 -7.01 -18.83
CA GLN A 154 -5.64 -7.04 -20.29
C GLN A 154 -4.37 -7.76 -20.73
N GLY A 155 -4.57 -8.89 -21.40
CA GLY A 155 -3.52 -9.81 -21.80
C GLY A 155 -2.41 -9.07 -22.53
N ARG A 156 -1.18 -9.39 -22.15
CA ARG A 156 0.00 -9.12 -22.97
C ARG A 156 -0.25 -9.76 -24.34
N VAL A 157 -0.52 -8.94 -25.35
CA VAL A 157 -0.48 -9.35 -26.75
C VAL A 157 0.99 -9.59 -27.07
N GLU A 158 1.37 -10.85 -27.26
CA GLU A 158 2.67 -11.17 -27.86
C GLU A 158 2.65 -10.75 -29.33
N PRO A 159 3.68 -10.04 -29.82
CA PRO A 159 3.77 -9.75 -31.24
C PRO A 159 4.15 -11.02 -32.01
N THR A 160 3.31 -11.38 -32.99
CA THR A 160 3.59 -12.36 -34.06
C THR A 160 4.84 -12.04 -34.86
#